data_AF-A0A954NRG8-F1
#
_entry.id   AF-A0A954NRG8-F1
#
_cell.length_a   1.000
_cell.length_b   1.000
_cell.length_c   1.000
_cell.angle_alpha   90.00
_cell.angle_beta   90.00
_cell.angle_gamma   90.00
#
_symmetry.space_group_name_H-M   'P 1'
#
loop_
_entity.id
_entity.type
_entity.pdbx_description
1 polymer ?
#
loop_
_entity_poly.entity_id
_entity_poly.type
_entity_poly.pdbx_seq_one_letter_code
_entity_poly.pdbx_strand_id
1 'polypeptide(L)'
;MGEWNLLEVKSRETVVDLRCSACHEKQSMQIFLPEGATPCWPLERLEKVAVAIEKEVDSFAERMRKHVSSMPAAQFATHPLWADAQWCATTFQWHPMSEAPPLMGLVFENEEAGLDIFRSIEDSMNHEDRFEEIRISIIEGAVSGQEHRPGYSVHLCADPEALEAHATFDEFVVDRTIVPFLGQWNRHYPIPGQPSLLAKFKEEFEKHQEFMLAPTVLKDDGNRYMVPELGIIKNLIHFRQLSDITTPDDPDAAALMLPEFIIPPT
;
A
#
# COMPACT_ATOMS: atom_id res chain seq x y z
N MET A 1 42.80 2.67 -23.22
CA MET A 1 42.40 1.65 -24.19
C MET A 1 41.81 0.53 -23.36
N GLY A 2 40.48 0.43 -23.28
CA GLY A 2 39.83 -0.56 -22.41
C GLY A 2 39.91 -1.94 -23.05
N GLU A 3 40.57 -2.89 -22.36
CA GLU A 3 40.53 -4.30 -22.72
C GLU A 3 39.14 -4.84 -22.41
N TRP A 4 38.41 -5.19 -23.46
CA TRP A 4 37.18 -5.97 -23.36
C TRP A 4 37.59 -7.43 -23.24
N ASN A 5 37.49 -8.00 -22.05
CA ASN A 5 37.58 -9.43 -21.86
C ASN A 5 36.33 -10.07 -22.48
N LEU A 6 36.48 -10.56 -23.71
CA LEU A 6 35.51 -11.44 -24.36
C LEU A 6 35.31 -12.66 -23.46
N LEU A 7 34.13 -12.77 -22.85
CA LEU A 7 33.67 -14.00 -22.24
C LEU A 7 33.71 -15.08 -23.33
N GLU A 8 34.63 -16.04 -23.22
CA GLU A 8 34.56 -17.26 -24.01
C GLU A 8 33.28 -18.00 -23.62
N VAL A 9 32.22 -17.80 -24.41
CA VAL A 9 30.96 -18.55 -24.28
C VAL A 9 31.21 -19.98 -24.75
N LYS A 10 31.75 -20.83 -23.87
CA LYS A 10 32.13 -22.22 -24.17
C LYS A 10 30.93 -23.15 -24.36
N SER A 11 29.73 -22.75 -23.95
CA SER A 11 28.49 -23.50 -24.15
C SER A 11 27.41 -22.61 -24.76
N ARG A 12 26.72 -23.12 -25.79
CA ARG A 12 25.53 -22.50 -26.42
C ARG A 12 24.29 -22.52 -25.52
N GLU A 13 24.42 -23.15 -24.37
CA GLU A 13 23.40 -23.39 -23.39
C GLU A 13 23.96 -22.93 -22.05
N THR A 14 23.25 -22.05 -21.38
CA THR A 14 23.48 -21.73 -19.97
C THR A 14 22.25 -22.16 -19.20
N VAL A 15 22.47 -22.92 -18.13
CA VAL A 15 21.43 -23.27 -17.17
C VAL A 15 21.56 -22.31 -16.00
N VAL A 16 20.47 -21.60 -15.70
CA VAL A 16 20.35 -20.79 -14.49
C VAL A 16 19.43 -21.54 -13.55
N ASP A 17 19.98 -22.02 -12.43
CA ASP A 17 19.21 -22.64 -11.37
C ASP A 17 18.72 -21.56 -10.41
N LEU A 18 17.41 -21.46 -10.29
CA LEU A 18 16.71 -20.55 -9.39
C LEU A 18 16.04 -21.37 -8.30
N ARG A 19 16.03 -20.84 -7.08
CA ARG A 19 15.34 -21.44 -5.93
C ARG A 19 14.42 -20.39 -5.34
N CYS A 20 13.12 -20.70 -5.24
CA CYS A 20 12.19 -19.86 -4.52
C CYS A 20 12.60 -19.82 -3.04
N SER A 21 12.72 -18.61 -2.47
CA SER A 21 13.03 -18.46 -1.05
C SER A 21 11.87 -18.87 -0.16
N ALA A 22 10.61 -18.64 -0.60
CA ALA A 22 9.40 -18.96 0.16
C ALA A 22 9.05 -20.46 0.14
N CYS A 23 8.86 -21.07 -1.04
CA CYS A 23 8.44 -22.48 -1.12
C CYS A 23 9.59 -23.49 -1.35
N HIS A 24 10.84 -23.01 -1.46
CA HIS A 24 12.03 -23.81 -1.77
C HIS A 24 12.01 -24.58 -3.10
N GLU A 25 11.00 -24.35 -3.93
CA GLU A 25 10.88 -24.95 -5.25
C GLU A 25 12.06 -24.52 -6.12
N LYS A 26 12.67 -25.51 -6.78
CA LYS A 26 13.82 -25.31 -7.65
C LYS A 26 13.35 -25.28 -9.09
N GLN A 27 13.80 -24.30 -9.84
CA GLN A 27 13.51 -24.20 -11.26
C GLN A 27 14.78 -23.90 -12.03
N SER A 28 15.04 -24.70 -13.05
CA SER A 28 16.15 -24.50 -13.97
C SER A 28 15.64 -23.82 -15.23
N MET A 29 16.22 -22.67 -15.57
CA MET A 29 15.96 -21.99 -16.84
C MET A 29 17.09 -22.33 -17.81
N GLN A 30 16.75 -22.90 -18.95
CA GLN A 30 17.69 -23.14 -20.05
C GLN A 30 17.64 -21.96 -21.01
N ILE A 31 18.75 -21.23 -21.12
CA ILE A 31 18.89 -20.16 -22.10
C ILE A 31 19.69 -20.71 -23.27
N PHE A 32 19.06 -20.79 -24.44
CA PHE A 32 19.69 -21.22 -25.68
C PHE A 32 20.12 -20.02 -26.51
N LEU A 33 21.39 -19.99 -26.88
CA LEU A 33 21.87 -19.05 -27.89
C LEU A 33 21.46 -19.56 -29.29
N PRO A 34 20.93 -18.69 -30.18
CA PRO A 34 20.47 -19.10 -31.49
C PRO A 34 21.59 -19.71 -32.34
N GLU A 35 21.23 -20.67 -33.21
CA GLU A 35 22.18 -21.34 -34.10
C GLU A 35 22.94 -20.35 -35.01
N GLY A 36 24.27 -20.44 -35.02
CA GLY A 36 25.14 -19.61 -35.86
C GLY A 36 25.79 -18.40 -35.17
N ALA A 37 25.87 -18.38 -33.84
CA ALA A 37 26.60 -17.35 -33.10
C ALA A 37 28.14 -17.42 -33.35
N THR A 38 28.67 -16.45 -34.08
CA THR A 38 30.10 -16.15 -34.21
C THR A 38 30.51 -15.04 -33.22
N PRO A 39 31.82 -14.86 -32.92
CA PRO A 39 32.31 -13.89 -31.91
C PRO A 39 31.96 -12.41 -32.18
N CYS A 40 31.49 -12.09 -33.38
CA CYS A 40 30.95 -10.79 -33.76
C CYS A 40 29.45 -10.92 -34.04
N TRP A 41 28.62 -10.36 -33.17
CA TRP A 41 27.16 -10.37 -33.32
C TRP A 41 26.67 -9.05 -33.92
N PRO A 42 25.92 -9.07 -35.05
CA PRO A 42 25.21 -7.89 -35.55
C PRO A 42 24.05 -7.49 -34.62
N LEU A 43 23.81 -6.17 -34.47
CA LEU A 43 22.77 -5.59 -33.62
C LEU A 43 21.37 -6.21 -33.82
N GLU A 44 20.97 -6.49 -35.05
CA GLU A 44 19.67 -7.08 -35.40
C GLU A 44 19.44 -8.51 -34.83
N ARG A 45 20.52 -9.22 -34.45
CA ARG A 45 20.42 -10.54 -33.81
C ARG A 45 20.47 -10.49 -32.29
N LEU A 46 21.08 -9.44 -31.71
CA LEU A 46 21.00 -9.14 -30.28
C LEU A 46 19.56 -8.85 -29.86
N GLU A 47 18.79 -8.17 -30.70
CA GLU A 47 17.35 -7.93 -30.47
C GLU A 47 16.56 -9.23 -30.35
N LYS A 48 16.84 -10.23 -31.20
CA LYS A 48 16.14 -11.53 -31.14
C LYS A 48 16.45 -12.32 -29.87
N VAL A 49 17.68 -12.19 -29.38
CA VAL A 49 18.12 -12.82 -28.13
C VAL A 49 17.53 -12.10 -26.93
N ALA A 50 17.48 -10.77 -26.96
CA ALA A 50 16.81 -9.96 -25.95
C ALA A 50 15.32 -10.32 -25.85
N VAL A 51 14.62 -10.43 -26.99
CA VAL A 51 13.20 -10.82 -27.02
C VAL A 51 12.98 -12.25 -26.49
N ALA A 52 13.87 -13.18 -26.79
CA ALA A 52 13.78 -14.55 -26.26
C ALA A 52 14.03 -14.59 -24.74
N ILE A 53 14.99 -13.81 -24.25
CA ILE A 53 15.26 -13.66 -22.82
C ILE A 53 14.09 -12.97 -22.12
N GLU A 54 13.56 -11.87 -22.66
CA GLU A 54 12.38 -11.18 -22.14
C GLU A 54 11.20 -12.13 -22.01
N LYS A 55 10.92 -12.93 -23.05
CA LYS A 55 9.81 -13.88 -23.02
C LYS A 55 9.97 -14.95 -21.93
N GLU A 56 11.17 -15.46 -21.72
CA GLU A 56 11.44 -16.44 -20.65
C GLU A 56 11.43 -15.79 -19.26
N VAL A 57 11.92 -14.55 -19.14
CA VAL A 57 11.83 -13.74 -17.92
C VAL A 57 10.37 -13.42 -17.57
N ASP A 58 9.53 -13.05 -18.54
CA ASP A 58 8.11 -12.78 -18.35
C ASP A 58 7.35 -14.05 -17.94
N SER A 59 7.58 -15.16 -18.64
CA SER A 59 7.06 -16.49 -18.32
C SER A 59 7.44 -16.93 -16.90
N PHE A 60 8.66 -16.61 -16.48
CA PHE A 60 9.13 -16.85 -15.12
C PHE A 60 8.52 -15.89 -14.10
N ALA A 61 8.41 -14.60 -14.41
CA ALA A 61 7.75 -13.60 -13.57
C ALA A 61 6.26 -13.94 -13.35
N GLU A 62 5.57 -14.44 -14.37
CA GLU A 62 4.19 -14.93 -14.29
C GLU A 62 4.06 -16.12 -13.32
N ARG A 63 5.03 -17.05 -13.33
CA ARG A 63 5.08 -18.19 -12.40
C ARG A 63 5.45 -17.73 -10.99
N MET A 64 6.43 -16.85 -10.84
CA MET A 64 6.80 -16.23 -9.57
C MET A 64 5.60 -15.52 -8.93
N ARG A 65 4.82 -14.76 -9.71
CA ARG A 65 3.59 -14.10 -9.24
C ARG A 65 2.56 -15.08 -8.65
N LYS A 66 2.56 -16.35 -9.05
CA LYS A 66 1.71 -17.40 -8.45
C LYS A 66 2.21 -17.93 -7.10
N HIS A 67 3.47 -17.66 -6.77
CA HIS A 67 4.12 -18.06 -5.51
C HIS A 67 4.46 -16.86 -4.61
N VAL A 68 4.22 -15.62 -5.05
CA VAL A 68 4.29 -14.45 -4.19
C VAL A 68 3.08 -14.50 -3.26
N SER A 69 3.33 -14.65 -1.96
CA SER A 69 2.30 -14.51 -0.93
C SER A 69 1.57 -13.19 -1.14
N SER A 70 0.23 -13.23 -1.14
CA SER A 70 -0.55 -12.00 -1.21
C SER A 70 -0.18 -11.10 -0.05
N MET A 71 -0.01 -9.81 -0.31
CA MET A 71 0.15 -8.77 0.72
C MET A 71 -1.12 -7.92 0.68
N PRO A 72 -2.20 -8.32 1.36
CA PRO A 72 -3.49 -7.65 1.23
C PRO A 72 -3.43 -6.18 1.64
N ALA A 73 -2.62 -5.82 2.64
CA ALA A 73 -2.46 -4.43 3.04
C ALA A 73 -1.77 -3.57 1.98
N ALA A 74 -0.74 -4.10 1.33
CA ALA A 74 -0.09 -3.42 0.21
C ALA A 74 -1.05 -3.28 -0.98
N GLN A 75 -1.81 -4.33 -1.30
CA GLN A 75 -2.85 -4.30 -2.34
C GLN A 75 -3.96 -3.30 -2.02
N PHE A 76 -4.39 -3.23 -0.75
CA PHE A 76 -5.36 -2.25 -0.28
C PHE A 76 -4.83 -0.84 -0.49
N ALA A 77 -3.66 -0.49 0.04
CA ALA A 77 -3.10 0.86 -0.06
C ALA A 77 -2.76 1.29 -1.50
N THR A 78 -2.45 0.34 -2.37
CA THR A 78 -2.08 0.59 -3.79
C THR A 78 -3.19 0.32 -4.79
N HIS A 79 -4.40 -0.01 -4.32
CA HIS A 79 -5.47 -0.44 -5.19
C HIS A 79 -5.71 0.61 -6.30
N PRO A 80 -5.76 0.21 -7.59
CA PRO A 80 -5.83 1.17 -8.70
C PRO A 80 -7.07 2.06 -8.65
N LEU A 81 -8.16 1.57 -8.04
CA LEU A 81 -9.38 2.36 -7.88
C LEU A 81 -9.28 3.50 -6.87
N TRP A 82 -8.21 3.65 -6.07
CA TRP A 82 -8.11 4.80 -5.15
C TRP A 82 -8.17 6.16 -5.85
N ALA A 83 -7.56 6.25 -7.04
CA ALA A 83 -7.61 7.46 -7.85
C ALA A 83 -9.05 7.75 -8.34
N ASP A 84 -9.77 6.71 -8.75
CA ASP A 84 -11.14 6.81 -9.27
C ASP A 84 -12.17 6.97 -8.15
N ALA A 85 -11.92 6.42 -6.96
CA ALA A 85 -12.77 6.49 -5.78
C ALA A 85 -12.83 7.91 -5.22
N GLN A 86 -11.75 8.67 -5.35
CA GLN A 86 -11.65 10.06 -4.89
C GLN A 86 -12.04 10.19 -3.41
N TRP A 87 -11.19 9.66 -2.53
CA TRP A 87 -11.35 9.83 -1.10
C TRP A 87 -11.34 11.32 -0.74
N CYS A 88 -12.47 11.84 -0.28
CA CYS A 88 -12.69 13.27 -0.06
C CYS A 88 -12.84 13.65 1.41
N ALA A 89 -13.25 12.73 2.29
CA ALA A 89 -13.35 12.99 3.73
C ALA A 89 -13.18 11.73 4.59
N THR A 90 -12.89 11.95 5.87
CA THR A 90 -12.93 10.92 6.92
C THR A 90 -13.93 11.35 7.97
N THR A 91 -14.74 10.42 8.43
CA THR A 91 -15.78 10.66 9.44
C THR A 91 -15.70 9.63 10.55
N PHE A 92 -16.26 9.98 11.71
CA PHE A 92 -16.19 9.15 12.91
C PHE A 92 -17.59 8.92 13.47
N GLN A 93 -17.85 7.70 13.93
CA GLN A 93 -19.07 7.33 14.64
C GLN A 93 -18.71 6.54 15.89
N TRP A 94 -19.58 6.59 16.90
CA TRP A 94 -19.39 5.89 18.16
C TRP A 94 -20.74 5.49 18.74
N HIS A 95 -20.72 4.48 19.60
CA HIS A 95 -21.92 4.07 20.32
C HIS A 95 -22.38 5.19 21.28
N PRO A 96 -23.68 5.53 21.36
CA PRO A 96 -24.16 6.61 22.24
C PRO A 96 -23.82 6.41 23.73
N MET A 97 -23.74 5.15 24.15
CA MET A 97 -23.37 4.75 25.52
C MET A 97 -21.90 4.33 25.66
N SER A 98 -21.11 4.45 24.58
CA SER A 98 -19.72 3.97 24.51
C SER A 98 -19.60 2.48 24.89
N GLU A 99 -20.52 1.63 24.43
CA GLU A 99 -20.53 0.18 24.74
C GLU A 99 -19.86 -0.64 23.65
N ALA A 100 -19.58 -0.03 22.49
CA ALA A 100 -18.95 -0.66 21.35
C ALA A 100 -17.82 0.22 20.81
N PRO A 101 -16.78 -0.39 20.20
CA PRO A 101 -15.70 0.30 19.53
C PRO A 101 -16.18 1.40 18.55
N PRO A 102 -15.43 2.49 18.40
CA PRO A 102 -15.75 3.51 17.42
C PRO A 102 -15.53 3.02 15.98
N LEU A 103 -16.16 3.71 15.03
CA LEU A 103 -15.99 3.49 13.60
C LEU A 103 -15.28 4.70 12.98
N MET A 104 -14.35 4.41 12.07
CA MET A 104 -13.71 5.36 11.17
C MET A 104 -14.21 5.11 9.75
N GLY A 105 -14.92 6.07 9.18
CA GLY A 105 -15.48 5.99 7.83
C GLY A 105 -14.63 6.75 6.81
N LEU A 106 -14.32 6.11 5.69
CA LEU A 106 -13.76 6.78 4.51
C LEU A 106 -14.88 7.17 3.56
N VAL A 107 -14.93 8.45 3.21
CA VAL A 107 -15.95 9.03 2.33
C VAL A 107 -15.35 9.24 0.95
N PHE A 108 -15.99 8.64 -0.05
CA PHE A 108 -15.57 8.68 -1.45
C PHE A 108 -16.54 9.54 -2.26
N GLU A 109 -16.04 10.25 -3.28
CA GLU A 109 -16.94 10.88 -4.27
C GLU A 109 -17.53 9.83 -5.22
N ASN A 110 -16.74 8.82 -5.59
CA ASN A 110 -17.20 7.66 -6.32
C ASN A 110 -17.33 6.46 -5.36
N GLU A 111 -18.55 6.27 -4.87
CA GLU A 111 -18.87 5.27 -3.85
C GLU A 111 -18.67 3.84 -4.33
N GLU A 112 -19.00 3.53 -5.59
CA GLU A 112 -18.85 2.19 -6.14
C GLU A 112 -17.37 1.77 -6.15
N ALA A 113 -16.50 2.64 -6.65
CA ALA A 113 -15.05 2.39 -6.62
C ALA A 113 -14.52 2.29 -5.17
N GLY A 114 -15.02 3.13 -4.25
CA GLY A 114 -14.71 3.06 -2.83
C GLY A 114 -15.09 1.71 -2.20
N LEU A 115 -16.31 1.22 -2.46
CA LEU A 115 -16.78 -0.07 -1.97
C LEU A 115 -15.97 -1.23 -2.56
N ASP A 116 -15.62 -1.16 -3.85
CA ASP A 116 -14.84 -2.20 -4.51
C ASP A 116 -13.42 -2.33 -3.97
N ILE A 117 -12.79 -1.23 -3.52
CA ILE A 117 -11.50 -1.30 -2.79
C ILE A 117 -11.65 -2.17 -1.54
N PHE A 118 -12.69 -1.96 -0.73
CA PHE A 118 -12.89 -2.74 0.50
C PHE A 118 -13.30 -4.18 0.21
N ARG A 119 -14.14 -4.43 -0.79
CA ARG A 119 -14.49 -5.79 -1.23
C ARG A 119 -13.27 -6.57 -1.73
N SER A 120 -12.32 -5.90 -2.39
CA SER A 120 -11.16 -6.58 -2.97
C SER A 120 -10.27 -7.28 -1.94
N ILE A 121 -10.33 -6.84 -0.68
CA ILE A 121 -9.53 -7.42 0.41
C ILE A 121 -10.35 -8.23 1.41
N GLU A 122 -11.67 -8.28 1.25
CA GLU A 122 -12.58 -9.04 2.13
C GLU A 122 -12.20 -10.52 2.17
N ASP A 123 -11.98 -11.13 1.00
CA ASP A 123 -11.61 -12.55 0.87
C ASP A 123 -10.24 -12.89 1.50
N SER A 124 -9.34 -11.90 1.59
CA SER A 124 -7.96 -12.12 2.07
C SER A 124 -7.76 -11.75 3.54
N MET A 125 -8.52 -10.80 4.07
CA MET A 125 -8.44 -10.37 5.48
C MET A 125 -9.59 -10.87 6.35
N ASN A 126 -10.72 -11.31 5.78
CA ASN A 126 -11.90 -11.75 6.53
C ASN A 126 -12.33 -10.73 7.61
N HIS A 127 -12.36 -9.45 7.24
CA HIS A 127 -12.71 -8.30 8.10
C HIS A 127 -11.77 -8.03 9.29
N GLU A 128 -10.61 -8.69 9.39
CA GLU A 128 -9.67 -8.48 10.49
C GLU A 128 -8.24 -8.30 9.96
N ASP A 129 -7.63 -7.16 10.27
CA ASP A 129 -6.21 -6.95 9.97
C ASP A 129 -5.34 -7.53 11.10
N ARG A 130 -5.32 -8.86 11.17
CA ARG A 130 -4.75 -9.65 12.28
C ARG A 130 -3.29 -9.30 12.63
N PHE A 131 -2.49 -8.92 11.63
CA PHE A 131 -1.10 -8.55 11.83
C PHE A 131 -0.88 -7.04 11.90
N GLU A 132 -1.96 -6.24 11.78
CA GLU A 132 -1.95 -4.78 11.70
C GLU A 132 -1.10 -4.27 10.52
N GLU A 133 -1.19 -4.94 9.37
CA GLU A 133 -0.42 -4.61 8.17
C GLU A 133 -0.91 -3.34 7.47
N ILE A 134 -2.18 -2.96 7.64
CA ILE A 134 -2.67 -1.65 7.20
C ILE A 134 -2.31 -0.65 8.28
N ARG A 135 -1.25 0.12 8.02
CA ARG A 135 -0.85 1.24 8.86
C ARG A 135 -1.85 2.37 8.68
N ILE A 136 -2.42 2.84 9.79
CA ILE A 136 -3.27 4.02 9.82
C ILE A 136 -2.64 5.05 10.76
N SER A 137 -2.34 6.23 10.23
CA SER A 137 -1.80 7.34 11.01
C SER A 137 -2.72 8.56 10.92
N ILE A 138 -2.97 9.19 12.06
CA ILE A 138 -3.57 10.52 12.15
C ILE A 138 -2.50 11.50 12.62
N ILE A 139 -2.11 12.37 11.72
CA ILE A 139 -0.96 13.27 11.88
C ILE A 139 -1.50 14.69 12.05
N GLU A 140 -1.50 15.17 13.29
CA GLU A 140 -1.93 16.51 13.65
C GLU A 140 -0.81 17.53 13.48
N GLY A 141 -1.18 18.79 13.28
CA GLY A 141 -0.25 19.89 13.33
C GLY A 141 -0.30 20.78 12.09
N ALA A 142 0.32 21.95 12.22
CA ALA A 142 0.44 22.92 11.13
C ALA A 142 1.46 22.44 10.11
N VAL A 143 1.06 22.51 8.84
CA VAL A 143 1.97 22.28 7.72
C VAL A 143 2.65 23.60 7.36
N SER A 144 3.94 23.55 7.03
CA SER A 144 4.72 24.72 6.61
C SER A 144 4.03 25.47 5.46
N GLY A 145 3.83 26.78 5.62
CA GLY A 145 3.10 27.64 4.67
C GLY A 145 1.57 27.59 4.80
N GLN A 146 1.01 26.72 5.63
CA GLN A 146 -0.42 26.60 5.92
C GLN A 146 -0.74 26.74 7.42
N GLU A 147 0.09 27.46 8.17
CA GLU A 147 -0.04 27.61 9.63
C GLU A 147 -1.36 28.25 10.05
N HIS A 148 -1.95 29.04 9.15
CA HIS A 148 -3.24 29.69 9.32
C HIS A 148 -4.43 28.73 9.22
N ARG A 149 -4.22 27.47 8.80
CA ARG A 149 -5.26 26.46 8.64
C ARG A 149 -4.85 25.14 9.32
N PRO A 150 -4.89 25.08 10.66
CA PRO A 150 -4.55 23.85 11.37
C PRO A 150 -5.51 22.72 11.01
N GLY A 151 -4.99 21.51 10.94
CA GLY A 151 -5.73 20.33 10.54
C GLY A 151 -4.97 19.06 10.89
N TYR A 152 -5.46 17.95 10.39
CA TYR A 152 -4.80 16.66 10.51
C TYR A 152 -4.82 15.93 9.18
N SER A 153 -3.80 15.12 8.93
CA SER A 153 -3.75 14.23 7.78
C SER A 153 -4.04 12.81 8.24
N VAL A 154 -4.91 12.11 7.54
CA VAL A 154 -5.07 10.65 7.66
C VAL A 154 -4.20 10.02 6.59
N HIS A 155 -3.36 9.08 7.00
CA HIS A 155 -2.48 8.33 6.12
C HIS A 155 -2.77 6.83 6.25
N LEU A 156 -2.92 6.16 5.11
CA LEU A 156 -3.09 4.73 4.99
C LEU A 156 -1.95 4.17 4.14
N CYS A 157 -1.14 3.26 4.69
CA CYS A 157 -0.13 2.54 3.92
C CYS A 157 0.04 1.12 4.44
N ALA A 158 0.93 0.36 3.80
CA ALA A 158 1.36 -0.91 4.34
C ALA A 158 2.44 -0.70 5.41
N ASP A 159 2.31 -1.38 6.56
CA ASP A 159 3.27 -1.33 7.64
C ASP A 159 4.43 -2.32 7.38
N PRO A 160 5.68 -1.83 7.21
CA PRO A 160 6.81 -2.69 6.87
C PRO A 160 7.25 -3.62 8.01
N GLU A 161 6.98 -3.26 9.26
CA GLU A 161 7.31 -4.10 10.42
C GLU A 161 6.27 -5.19 10.59
N ALA A 162 4.98 -4.85 10.47
CA ALA A 162 3.88 -5.83 10.50
C ALA A 162 3.99 -6.86 9.36
N LEU A 163 4.29 -6.40 8.14
CA LEU A 163 4.51 -7.28 6.99
C LEU A 163 5.69 -8.25 7.22
N GLU A 164 6.78 -7.79 7.84
CA GLU A 164 7.89 -8.69 8.19
C GLU A 164 7.50 -9.69 9.27
N ALA A 165 6.71 -9.27 10.26
CA ALA A 165 6.21 -10.15 11.30
C ALA A 165 5.29 -11.24 10.72
N HIS A 166 4.36 -10.88 9.84
CA HIS A 166 3.51 -11.84 9.13
C HIS A 166 4.35 -12.78 8.26
N ALA A 167 5.29 -12.25 7.49
CA ALA A 167 6.16 -13.07 6.65
C ALA A 167 7.04 -14.04 7.43
N THR A 168 7.49 -13.63 8.61
CA THR A 168 8.19 -14.53 9.53
C THR A 168 7.26 -15.63 10.07
N PHE A 169 6.01 -15.29 10.36
CA PHE A 169 5.00 -16.24 10.86
C PHE A 169 4.58 -17.27 9.80
N ASP A 170 4.40 -16.85 8.55
CA ASP A 170 3.96 -17.69 7.42
C ASP A 170 5.13 -18.17 6.52
N GLU A 171 6.37 -17.97 6.96
CA GLU A 171 7.61 -18.41 6.29
C GLU A 171 7.76 -17.96 4.82
N PHE A 172 7.35 -16.72 4.50
CA PHE A 172 7.56 -16.11 3.18
C PHE A 172 8.51 -14.91 3.22
N VAL A 173 8.87 -14.38 2.04
CA VAL A 173 9.79 -13.23 1.92
C VAL A 173 9.05 -11.99 1.43
N VAL A 174 9.23 -10.87 2.13
CA VAL A 174 8.72 -9.55 1.73
C VAL A 174 9.80 -8.78 0.97
N ASP A 175 9.44 -8.20 -0.17
CA ASP A 175 10.27 -7.19 -0.81
C ASP A 175 10.08 -5.83 -0.12
N ARG A 176 11.02 -5.48 0.75
CA ARG A 176 10.99 -4.24 1.55
C ARG A 176 11.17 -2.98 0.71
N THR A 177 11.57 -3.08 -0.55
CA THR A 177 11.83 -1.91 -1.41
C THR A 177 10.57 -1.23 -1.91
N ILE A 178 9.42 -1.92 -1.87
CA ILE A 178 8.15 -1.45 -2.44
C ILE A 178 7.22 -0.83 -1.38
N VAL A 179 7.37 -1.22 -0.11
CA VAL A 179 6.42 -0.96 0.98
C VAL A 179 6.36 0.51 1.47
N PRO A 180 7.48 1.24 1.69
CA PRO A 180 7.44 2.51 2.42
C PRO A 180 6.84 3.72 1.65
N PHE A 181 6.65 3.63 0.33
CA PHE A 181 6.31 4.78 -0.52
C PHE A 181 4.88 4.77 -1.06
N LEU A 182 4.10 3.75 -0.72
CA LEU A 182 2.81 3.49 -1.34
C LEU A 182 1.71 3.64 -0.29
N GLY A 183 0.99 4.75 -0.36
CA GLY A 183 -0.07 5.06 0.59
C GLY A 183 -1.06 6.09 0.08
N GLN A 184 -2.19 6.14 0.76
CA GLN A 184 -3.32 7.03 0.49
C GLN A 184 -3.41 8.05 1.60
N TRP A 185 -3.73 9.29 1.23
CA TRP A 185 -3.67 10.41 2.16
C TRP A 185 -4.85 11.33 1.93
N ASN A 186 -5.41 11.84 3.02
CA ASN A 186 -6.38 12.92 2.95
C ASN A 186 -6.17 13.87 4.14
N ARG A 187 -6.13 15.17 3.86
CA ARG A 187 -5.97 16.20 4.89
C ARG A 187 -7.30 16.87 5.21
N HIS A 188 -7.68 16.80 6.47
CA HIS A 188 -8.90 17.38 7.01
C HIS A 188 -8.60 18.68 7.76
N TYR A 189 -9.51 19.63 7.58
CA TYR A 189 -9.48 20.90 8.29
C TYR A 189 -10.75 20.98 9.15
N PRO A 190 -10.63 20.95 10.49
CA PRO A 190 -11.76 21.11 11.37
C PRO A 190 -12.56 22.37 11.05
N ILE A 191 -13.90 22.25 11.10
CA ILE A 191 -14.79 23.40 10.90
C ILE A 191 -14.68 24.30 12.13
N PRO A 192 -14.33 25.60 11.98
CA PRO A 192 -14.23 26.50 13.12
C PRO A 192 -15.52 26.56 13.93
N GLY A 193 -15.40 26.44 15.26
CA GLY A 193 -16.53 26.53 16.20
C GLY A 193 -17.35 25.25 16.34
N GLN A 194 -17.00 24.16 15.65
CA GLN A 194 -17.62 22.84 15.85
C GLN A 194 -16.75 21.96 16.76
N PRO A 195 -17.33 21.10 17.61
CA PRO A 195 -16.58 20.11 18.36
C PRO A 195 -15.75 19.20 17.45
N SER A 196 -14.52 18.90 17.85
CA SER A 196 -13.64 18.01 17.10
C SER A 196 -14.14 16.56 17.22
N LEU A 197 -14.60 15.98 16.11
CA LEU A 197 -14.93 14.55 16.04
C LEU A 197 -13.70 13.68 16.33
N LEU A 198 -12.51 14.12 15.93
CA LEU A 198 -11.26 13.41 16.16
C LEU A 198 -10.93 13.29 17.65
N ALA A 199 -11.17 14.34 18.44
CA ALA A 199 -10.94 14.29 19.88
C ALA A 199 -11.80 13.20 20.52
N LYS A 200 -13.08 13.12 20.13
CA LYS A 200 -13.99 12.09 20.63
C LYS A 200 -13.60 10.69 20.17
N PHE A 201 -13.17 10.53 18.90
CA PHE A 201 -12.67 9.27 18.39
C PHE A 201 -11.46 8.76 19.18
N LYS A 202 -10.50 9.63 19.52
CA LYS A 202 -9.35 9.29 20.37
C LYS A 202 -9.76 8.77 21.74
N GLU A 203 -10.71 9.41 22.40
CA GLU A 203 -11.25 8.96 23.69
C GLU A 203 -11.90 7.57 23.60
N GLU A 204 -12.71 7.34 22.57
CA GLU A 204 -13.39 6.05 22.36
C GLU A 204 -12.38 4.95 22.00
N PHE A 205 -11.39 5.25 21.16
CA PHE A 205 -10.32 4.30 20.86
C PHE A 205 -9.48 3.99 22.11
N GLU A 206 -9.12 4.98 22.92
CA GLU A 206 -8.39 4.75 24.17
C GLU A 206 -9.16 3.81 25.12
N LYS A 207 -10.48 3.91 25.14
CA LYS A 207 -11.34 3.04 25.94
C LYS A 207 -11.42 1.61 25.39
N HIS A 208 -11.57 1.46 24.08
CA HIS A 208 -11.88 0.17 23.44
C HIS A 208 -10.64 -0.58 22.93
N GLN A 209 -9.55 0.13 22.63
CA GLN A 209 -8.32 -0.38 22.00
C GLN A 209 -8.58 -1.11 20.67
N GLU A 210 -9.70 -0.78 20.03
CA GLU A 210 -10.21 -1.38 18.81
C GLU A 210 -11.03 -0.31 18.09
N PHE A 211 -11.06 -0.35 16.76
CA PHE A 211 -12.00 0.39 15.93
C PHE A 211 -12.23 -0.33 14.61
N MET A 212 -13.26 0.06 13.88
CA MET A 212 -13.54 -0.46 12.54
C MET A 212 -13.29 0.62 11.49
N LEU A 213 -12.43 0.32 10.50
CA LEU A 213 -12.29 1.11 9.29
C LEU A 213 -13.33 0.65 8.27
N ALA A 214 -14.19 1.54 7.77
CA ALA A 214 -15.25 1.16 6.83
C ALA A 214 -15.43 2.19 5.70
N PRO A 215 -15.92 1.78 4.51
CA PRO A 215 -16.35 2.73 3.49
C PRO A 215 -17.67 3.39 3.90
N THR A 216 -17.91 4.59 3.39
CA THR A 216 -19.12 5.38 3.64
C THR A 216 -19.85 5.66 2.34
N VAL A 217 -21.17 5.49 2.34
CA VAL A 217 -22.07 5.72 1.19
C VAL A 217 -23.10 6.81 1.50
N LEU A 218 -23.51 7.57 0.49
CA LEU A 218 -24.63 8.51 0.54
C LEU A 218 -25.91 7.75 0.19
N LYS A 219 -26.88 7.74 1.09
CA LYS A 219 -28.20 7.17 0.78
C LYS A 219 -29.13 8.22 0.20
N ASP A 220 -30.25 7.76 -0.36
CA ASP A 220 -31.30 8.58 -0.98
C ASP A 220 -31.88 9.67 -0.06
N ASP A 221 -31.73 9.52 1.25
CA ASP A 221 -32.17 10.49 2.25
C ASP A 221 -31.18 11.66 2.43
N GLY A 222 -30.07 11.66 1.69
CA GLY A 222 -29.02 12.67 1.74
C GLY A 222 -28.05 12.50 2.90
N ASN A 223 -28.18 11.44 3.70
CA ASN A 223 -27.28 11.15 4.82
C ASN A 223 -26.18 10.15 4.41
N ARG A 224 -25.04 10.28 5.07
CA ARG A 224 -23.89 9.38 4.90
C ARG A 224 -23.93 8.26 5.92
N TYR A 225 -23.79 7.03 5.44
CA TYR A 225 -23.82 5.81 6.24
C TYR A 225 -22.53 5.03 6.03
N MET A 226 -21.88 4.66 7.13
CA MET A 226 -20.81 3.67 7.07
C MET A 226 -21.40 2.31 6.70
N VAL A 227 -20.62 1.46 6.05
CA VAL A 227 -20.97 0.09 5.67
C VAL A 227 -20.12 -0.88 6.49
N PRO A 228 -20.51 -1.21 7.73
CA PRO A 228 -19.71 -2.04 8.64
C PRO A 228 -19.48 -3.45 8.10
N GLU A 229 -20.36 -3.93 7.22
CA GLU A 229 -20.25 -5.24 6.57
C GLU A 229 -19.00 -5.36 5.69
N LEU A 230 -18.45 -4.25 5.21
CA LEU A 230 -17.16 -4.20 4.49
C LEU A 230 -16.04 -3.67 5.38
N GLY A 231 -16.28 -3.58 6.69
CA GLY A 231 -15.35 -3.02 7.64
C GLY A 231 -14.13 -3.92 7.86
N ILE A 232 -13.04 -3.29 8.29
CA ILE A 232 -11.80 -3.94 8.71
C ILE A 232 -11.59 -3.57 10.18
N ILE A 233 -11.54 -4.57 11.04
CA ILE A 233 -11.26 -4.41 12.46
C ILE A 233 -9.77 -4.12 12.62
N LYS A 234 -9.47 -3.11 13.44
CA LYS A 234 -8.13 -2.58 13.70
C LYS A 234 -7.93 -2.37 15.19
N ASN A 235 -6.80 -2.82 15.71
CA ASN A 235 -6.41 -2.61 17.11
C ASN A 235 -5.29 -1.56 17.24
N LEU A 236 -4.68 -1.17 16.11
CA LEU A 236 -3.61 -0.19 16.10
C LEU A 236 -3.95 1.01 15.21
N ILE A 237 -3.70 2.19 15.75
CA ILE A 237 -3.68 3.46 15.03
C ILE A 237 -2.59 4.37 15.61
N HIS A 238 -1.89 5.10 14.74
CA HIS A 238 -0.83 6.00 15.15
C HIS A 238 -1.33 7.43 15.24
N PHE A 239 -1.45 7.97 16.45
CA PHE A 239 -1.66 9.40 16.65
C PHE A 239 -0.31 10.10 16.75
N ARG A 240 0.00 11.00 15.83
CA ARG A 240 1.32 11.64 15.71
C ARG A 240 1.19 13.15 15.58
N GLN A 241 2.23 13.87 16.00
CA GLN A 241 2.39 15.27 15.59
C GLN A 241 3.28 15.33 14.36
N LEU A 242 2.96 16.24 13.43
CA LEU A 242 3.77 16.49 12.24
C LEU A 242 5.21 16.86 12.63
N SER A 243 5.40 17.53 13.78
CA SER A 243 6.72 17.87 14.33
C SER A 243 7.57 16.66 14.74
N ASP A 244 6.96 15.50 14.94
CA ASP A 244 7.66 14.27 15.35
C ASP A 244 8.25 13.53 14.13
N ILE A 245 7.82 13.89 12.92
CA ILE A 245 8.28 13.31 11.66
C ILE A 245 9.51 14.11 11.22
N THR A 246 10.69 13.54 11.41
CA THR A 246 11.97 14.28 11.24
C THR A 246 12.89 13.68 10.17
N THR A 247 12.61 12.46 9.71
CA THR A 247 13.49 11.73 8.80
C THR A 247 12.74 11.29 7.54
N PRO A 248 13.41 11.21 6.36
CA PRO A 248 12.76 10.80 5.11
C PRO A 248 12.38 9.32 5.03
N ASP A 249 12.94 8.47 5.89
CA ASP A 249 12.66 7.04 6.01
C ASP A 249 11.47 6.74 6.94
N ASP A 250 10.92 7.77 7.60
CA ASP A 250 9.69 7.64 8.38
C ASP A 250 8.52 7.24 7.45
N PRO A 251 7.71 6.21 7.81
CA PRO A 251 6.56 5.81 7.01
C PRO A 251 5.56 6.94 6.74
N ASP A 252 5.50 7.92 7.65
CA ASP A 252 4.62 9.07 7.56
C ASP A 252 5.30 10.31 6.94
N ALA A 253 6.54 10.19 6.44
CA ALA A 253 7.33 11.30 5.87
C ALA A 253 6.64 12.04 4.74
N ALA A 254 5.78 11.37 3.96
CA ALA A 254 5.05 12.05 2.88
C ALA A 254 4.09 13.13 3.39
N ALA A 255 3.69 13.11 4.67
CA ALA A 255 2.93 14.22 5.29
C ALA A 255 3.67 15.56 5.22
N LEU A 256 5.01 15.55 5.22
CA LEU A 256 5.83 16.74 5.10
C LEU A 256 5.85 17.30 3.66
N MET A 257 5.60 16.45 2.65
CA MET A 257 5.65 16.80 1.23
C MET A 257 4.28 17.23 0.66
N LEU A 258 3.17 16.88 1.32
CA LEU A 258 1.80 17.27 0.95
C LEU A 258 1.53 18.78 0.74
N PRO A 259 2.13 19.76 1.47
CA PRO A 259 1.89 21.18 1.20
C PRO A 259 2.15 21.62 -0.24
N GLU A 260 3.04 20.93 -0.96
CA GLU A 260 3.44 21.33 -2.32
C GLU A 260 2.47 20.82 -3.40
N PHE A 261 1.70 19.75 -3.12
CA PHE A 261 0.80 19.10 -4.08
C PHE A 261 -0.68 19.48 -3.94
N ILE A 262 -1.11 19.90 -2.73
CA ILE A 262 -2.48 20.29 -2.43
C ILE A 262 -2.55 21.81 -2.27
N ILE A 263 -2.23 22.55 -3.34
CA ILE A 263 -2.64 23.95 -3.44
C ILE A 263 -4.08 23.92 -3.99
N PRO A 264 -5.10 24.26 -3.20
CA PRO A 264 -6.44 24.40 -3.77
C PRO A 264 -6.40 25.51 -4.84
N PRO A 265 -7.14 25.38 -5.95
CA PRO A 265 -7.24 26.47 -6.92
C PRO A 265 -7.73 27.72 -6.19
N THR A 266 -6.98 28.81 -6.37
CA THR A 266 -7.29 30.16 -5.87
C THR A 266 -8.65 30.66 -6.35
#